data_AF-A0A3S3R6D8-F1
#
_entry.id   AF-A0A3S3R6D8-F1
#
_cell.length_a   1.000
_cell.length_b   1.000
_cell.length_c   1.000
_cell.angle_alpha   90.00
_cell.angle_beta   90.00
_cell.angle_gamma   90.00
#
_symmetry.space_group_name_H-M   'P 1'
#
loop_
_entity.id
_entity.type
_entity.pdbx_description
1 polymer ?
#
loop_
_entity_poly.entity_id
_entity_poly.type
_entity_poly.pdbx_seq_one_letter_code
_entity_poly.pdbx_strand_id
1 'polypeptide(L)'
;MSAADGQKIAMRGAGYYSANTVGAKYVIDKVGDLVIEAVARMPRLADGLPFAIADFGAADGGTSMDMMRRLIGAVREREPNRAISITYTDLPHNDFSTLFRLSQGLLGTSTEAPLAETPGLYIFGSGTSFYRQILPDNSLSFGFSATAMHWISKRPCMIADHVQAVGASNAEREQFRAQALRDWETILLARARELRSGGRLALANFCIDEEGRYLGHTTGADMFDSFARHWRDLLRTGRINEAEYVNATFQQFYKTPEEFAAPFRDPASPVSQAGLKLETMFTMVTPCPYAEAFRTHRNAGDFARAYVPTLRSWSETVFANALDPARPPSERSAIIDDFYGAYEADVAQAPEGHRMDYVHCVTEIVKS
;
A
#
# COMPACT_ATOMS: atom_id res chain seq x y z
N MET A 1 22.36 -18.65 -12.20
CA MET A 1 21.26 -17.78 -11.72
C MET A 1 21.65 -17.32 -10.34
N SER A 2 22.11 -16.07 -10.19
CA SER A 2 22.44 -15.51 -8.87
C SER A 2 21.15 -15.32 -8.07
N ALA A 3 21.13 -15.79 -6.82
CA ALA A 3 20.10 -15.50 -5.85
C ALA A 3 20.11 -14.00 -5.54
N ALA A 4 19.43 -13.21 -6.37
CA ALA A 4 18.81 -11.99 -5.91
C ALA A 4 17.57 -12.45 -5.13
N ASP A 5 17.77 -12.83 -3.86
CA ASP A 5 16.72 -13.17 -2.92
C ASP A 5 15.80 -11.95 -2.81
N GLY A 6 14.69 -11.98 -3.54
CA GLY A 6 13.63 -11.00 -3.37
C GLY A 6 13.04 -11.22 -1.99
N GLN A 7 13.10 -10.19 -1.14
CA GLN A 7 12.40 -10.19 0.14
C GLN A 7 10.92 -10.54 -0.13
N LYS A 8 10.38 -11.54 0.57
CA LYS A 8 8.97 -11.89 0.46
C LYS A 8 8.15 -10.79 1.12
N ILE A 9 7.62 -9.88 0.31
CA ILE A 9 6.75 -8.78 0.76
C ILE A 9 5.31 -9.29 0.81
N ALA A 10 4.89 -9.84 1.94
CA ALA A 10 3.52 -10.29 2.14
C ALA A 10 2.91 -9.59 3.36
N MET A 11 1.64 -9.18 3.23
CA MET A 11 0.84 -8.80 4.39
C MET A 11 0.45 -10.05 5.18
N ARG A 12 0.20 -9.92 6.47
CA ARG A 12 -0.30 -11.06 7.27
C ARG A 12 -1.69 -11.48 6.78
N GLY A 13 -1.81 -12.74 6.34
CA GLY A 13 -3.00 -13.29 5.71
C GLY A 13 -4.17 -13.59 6.66
N ALA A 14 -5.15 -14.38 6.18
CA ALA A 14 -6.34 -14.79 6.93
C ALA A 14 -7.19 -13.61 7.47
N GLY A 15 -7.24 -12.50 6.74
CA GLY A 15 -8.00 -11.30 7.10
C GLY A 15 -7.35 -10.45 8.20
N TYR A 16 -6.16 -10.83 8.69
CA TYR A 16 -5.47 -10.11 9.75
C TYR A 16 -5.11 -8.69 9.32
N TYR A 17 -4.64 -8.51 8.07
CA TYR A 17 -4.31 -7.19 7.55
C TYR A 17 -5.51 -6.24 7.59
N SER A 18 -6.64 -6.63 6.99
CA SER A 18 -7.86 -5.80 7.00
C SER A 18 -8.40 -5.56 8.41
N ALA A 19 -8.34 -6.55 9.30
CA ALA A 19 -8.83 -6.40 10.68
C ALA A 19 -7.99 -5.42 11.52
N ASN A 20 -6.70 -5.27 11.21
CA ASN A 20 -5.75 -4.50 12.02
C ASN A 20 -5.24 -3.22 11.32
N THR A 21 -5.74 -2.87 10.14
CA THR A 21 -5.28 -1.69 9.39
C THR A 21 -6.43 -0.74 9.05
N VAL A 22 -7.19 -0.36 10.07
CA VAL A 22 -8.36 0.54 9.93
C VAL A 22 -8.00 1.88 9.29
N GLY A 23 -6.80 2.39 9.53
CA GLY A 23 -6.36 3.65 8.92
C GLY A 23 -6.20 3.57 7.39
N ALA A 24 -5.84 2.41 6.83
CA ALA A 24 -5.83 2.21 5.37
C ALA A 24 -7.26 2.27 4.80
N LYS A 25 -8.25 1.72 5.51
CA LYS A 25 -9.66 1.89 5.15
C LYS A 25 -10.08 3.37 5.17
N TYR A 26 -9.72 4.13 6.21
CA TYR A 26 -10.05 5.57 6.28
C TYR A 26 -9.46 6.38 5.13
N VAL A 27 -8.24 6.05 4.70
CA VAL A 27 -7.61 6.63 3.51
C VAL A 27 -8.44 6.33 2.26
N ILE A 28 -8.81 5.07 2.05
CA ILE A 28 -9.61 4.65 0.89
C ILE A 28 -10.99 5.32 0.90
N ASP A 29 -11.65 5.38 2.05
CA ASP A 29 -12.98 5.98 2.20
C ASP A 29 -12.96 7.48 1.85
N LYS A 30 -11.90 8.21 2.26
CA LYS A 30 -11.68 9.63 1.89
C LYS A 30 -11.45 9.83 0.39
N VAL A 31 -10.74 8.92 -0.26
CA VAL A 31 -10.49 8.97 -1.71
C VAL A 31 -11.73 8.55 -2.51
N GLY A 32 -12.70 7.88 -1.86
CA GLY A 32 -13.90 7.37 -2.50
C GLY A 32 -14.69 8.43 -3.26
N ASP A 33 -14.90 9.64 -2.72
CA ASP A 33 -15.65 10.70 -3.42
C ASP A 33 -14.96 11.10 -4.72
N LEU A 34 -13.63 11.26 -4.69
CA LEU A 34 -12.83 11.55 -5.88
C LEU A 34 -12.94 10.45 -6.93
N VAL A 35 -12.98 9.17 -6.52
CA VAL A 35 -13.20 8.03 -7.43
C VAL A 35 -14.56 8.13 -8.13
N ILE A 36 -15.62 8.43 -7.38
CA ILE A 36 -16.98 8.54 -7.92
C ILE A 36 -17.07 9.70 -8.91
N GLU A 37 -16.50 10.85 -8.58
CA GLU A 37 -16.44 12.00 -9.47
C GLU A 37 -15.61 11.71 -10.74
N ALA A 38 -14.47 11.02 -10.60
CA ALA A 38 -13.65 10.61 -11.73
C ALA A 38 -14.44 9.71 -12.69
N VAL A 39 -15.19 8.73 -12.16
CA VAL A 39 -16.10 7.89 -12.96
C VAL A 39 -17.14 8.75 -13.66
N ALA A 40 -17.75 9.72 -12.96
CA ALA A 40 -18.76 10.60 -13.55
C ALA A 40 -18.22 11.37 -14.78
N ARG A 41 -16.95 11.80 -14.75
CA ARG A 41 -16.24 12.52 -15.83
C ARG A 41 -15.76 11.63 -16.99
N MET A 42 -15.78 10.31 -16.87
CA MET A 42 -15.33 9.42 -17.95
C MET A 42 -16.28 9.46 -19.16
N PRO A 43 -15.80 9.31 -20.40
CA PRO A 43 -16.69 9.17 -21.54
C PRO A 43 -17.50 7.86 -21.46
N ARG A 44 -18.73 7.89 -21.97
CA ARG A 44 -19.50 6.66 -22.20
C ARG A 44 -19.04 6.05 -23.52
N LEU A 45 -18.63 4.79 -23.49
CA LEU A 45 -18.16 4.07 -24.67
C LEU A 45 -19.24 3.11 -25.16
N ALA A 46 -19.74 3.31 -26.38
CA ALA A 46 -20.77 2.47 -27.00
C ALA A 46 -20.15 1.29 -27.77
N ASP A 47 -19.23 0.58 -27.13
CA ASP A 47 -18.43 -0.51 -27.74
C ASP A 47 -18.91 -1.92 -27.36
N GLY A 48 -19.88 -2.02 -26.43
CA GLY A 48 -20.39 -3.29 -25.92
C GLY A 48 -19.41 -4.04 -25.00
N LEU A 49 -18.25 -3.47 -24.67
CA LEU A 49 -17.28 -4.10 -23.79
C LEU A 49 -17.59 -3.83 -22.31
N PRO A 50 -17.23 -4.77 -21.41
CA PRO A 50 -17.37 -4.55 -19.98
C PRO A 50 -16.64 -3.29 -19.50
N PHE A 51 -17.20 -2.65 -18.47
CA PHE A 51 -16.46 -1.66 -17.70
C PHE A 51 -15.46 -2.39 -16.81
N ALA A 52 -14.19 -2.39 -17.21
CA ALA A 52 -13.14 -3.11 -16.50
C ALA A 52 -12.49 -2.24 -15.43
N ILE A 53 -12.41 -2.77 -14.22
CA ILE A 53 -11.79 -2.18 -13.04
C ILE A 53 -10.58 -3.02 -12.63
N ALA A 54 -9.52 -2.38 -12.16
CA ALA A 54 -8.40 -3.05 -11.52
C ALA A 54 -8.08 -2.43 -10.16
N ASP A 55 -7.83 -3.28 -9.15
CA ASP A 55 -7.36 -2.89 -7.82
C ASP A 55 -5.90 -3.33 -7.64
N PHE A 56 -4.95 -2.40 -7.79
CA PHE A 56 -3.52 -2.68 -7.75
C PHE A 56 -2.96 -2.66 -6.33
N GLY A 57 -2.57 -3.83 -5.83
CA GLY A 57 -2.11 -4.04 -4.46
C GLY A 57 -3.27 -4.31 -3.50
N ALA A 58 -4.13 -5.25 -3.86
CA ALA A 58 -5.39 -5.50 -3.17
C ALA A 58 -5.22 -6.12 -1.75
N ALA A 59 -4.07 -6.73 -1.44
CA ALA A 59 -3.89 -7.59 -0.27
C ALA A 59 -5.06 -8.60 -0.14
N ASP A 60 -5.73 -8.64 1.00
CA ASP A 60 -6.92 -9.48 1.21
C ASP A 60 -8.23 -8.87 0.65
N GLY A 61 -8.18 -7.69 0.03
CA GLY A 61 -9.31 -7.00 -0.60
C GLY A 61 -10.31 -6.37 0.37
N GLY A 62 -10.18 -6.59 1.69
CA GLY A 62 -11.18 -6.14 2.67
C GLY A 62 -11.25 -4.61 2.79
N THR A 63 -10.10 -3.93 2.77
CA THR A 63 -10.05 -2.46 2.91
C THR A 63 -10.60 -1.71 1.71
N SER A 64 -10.49 -2.26 0.49
CA SER A 64 -10.97 -1.62 -0.75
C SER A 64 -12.41 -1.98 -1.13
N MET A 65 -12.99 -3.01 -0.51
CA MET A 65 -14.27 -3.59 -0.94
C MET A 65 -15.45 -2.60 -0.94
N ASP A 66 -15.53 -1.73 0.06
CA ASP A 66 -16.61 -0.74 0.14
C ASP A 66 -16.48 0.34 -0.93
N MET A 67 -15.26 0.81 -1.19
CA MET A 67 -15.00 1.74 -2.28
C MET A 67 -15.29 1.09 -3.64
N MET A 68 -14.94 -0.19 -3.83
CA MET A 68 -15.32 -0.94 -5.04
C MET A 68 -16.84 -1.01 -5.21
N ARG A 69 -17.60 -1.26 -4.14
CA ARG A 69 -19.06 -1.23 -4.16
C ARG A 69 -19.59 0.13 -4.59
N ARG A 70 -19.04 1.22 -4.03
CA ARG A 70 -19.41 2.59 -4.42
C ARG A 70 -19.11 2.87 -5.89
N LEU A 71 -17.92 2.50 -6.37
CA LEU A 71 -17.50 2.67 -7.77
C LEU A 71 -18.45 1.90 -8.71
N ILE A 72 -18.75 0.65 -8.39
CA ILE A 72 -19.73 -0.16 -9.13
C ILE A 72 -21.10 0.54 -9.19
N GLY A 73 -21.57 1.07 -8.06
CA GLY A 73 -22.80 1.86 -7.98
C GLY A 73 -22.80 3.05 -8.95
N ALA A 74 -21.73 3.85 -8.94
CA ALA A 74 -21.58 4.99 -9.85
C ALA A 74 -21.54 4.59 -11.33
N VAL A 75 -20.94 3.44 -11.66
CA VAL A 75 -20.99 2.90 -13.02
C VAL A 75 -22.41 2.49 -13.38
N ARG A 76 -23.13 1.81 -12.47
CA ARG A 76 -24.52 1.34 -12.67
C ARG A 76 -25.51 2.49 -12.85
N GLU A 77 -25.34 3.59 -12.12
CA GLU A 77 -26.18 4.80 -12.30
C GLU A 77 -26.07 5.38 -13.72
N ARG A 78 -24.88 5.29 -14.32
CA ARG A 78 -24.59 5.84 -15.64
C ARG A 78 -24.88 4.86 -16.76
N GLU A 79 -24.62 3.58 -16.52
CA GLU A 79 -24.66 2.47 -17.48
C GLU A 79 -25.31 1.22 -16.83
N PRO A 80 -26.64 1.21 -16.60
CA PRO A 80 -27.32 0.21 -15.76
C PRO A 80 -27.10 -1.25 -16.18
N ASN A 81 -26.99 -1.49 -17.49
CA ASN A 81 -26.91 -2.84 -18.07
C ASN A 81 -25.49 -3.27 -18.45
N ARG A 82 -24.48 -2.42 -18.24
CA ARG A 82 -23.12 -2.71 -18.71
C ARG A 82 -22.47 -3.80 -17.85
N ALA A 83 -21.90 -4.84 -18.43
CA ALA A 83 -21.11 -5.81 -17.66
C ALA A 83 -19.95 -5.10 -16.94
N ILE A 84 -19.63 -5.49 -15.71
CA ILE A 84 -18.48 -4.95 -14.96
C ILE A 84 -17.55 -6.10 -14.64
N SER A 85 -16.25 -5.92 -14.83
CA SER A 85 -15.25 -6.86 -14.35
C SER A 85 -14.30 -6.17 -13.38
N ILE A 86 -14.01 -6.78 -12.25
CA ILE A 86 -12.96 -6.32 -11.32
C ILE A 86 -11.82 -7.33 -11.34
N THR A 87 -10.60 -6.86 -11.56
CA THR A 87 -9.38 -7.65 -11.36
C THR A 87 -8.65 -7.13 -10.13
N TYR A 88 -8.71 -7.90 -9.05
CA TYR A 88 -7.86 -7.67 -7.88
C TYR A 88 -6.46 -8.20 -8.17
N THR A 89 -5.43 -7.38 -7.98
CA THR A 89 -4.06 -7.78 -8.28
C THR A 89 -3.12 -7.54 -7.12
N ASP A 90 -2.26 -8.52 -6.87
CA ASP A 90 -1.23 -8.50 -5.85
C ASP A 90 -0.08 -9.44 -6.25
N LEU A 91 0.93 -9.59 -5.41
CA LEU A 91 2.04 -10.52 -5.64
C LEU A 91 1.57 -11.99 -5.56
N PRO A 92 2.29 -12.95 -6.20
CA PRO A 92 1.87 -14.34 -6.27
C PRO A 92 1.64 -15.04 -4.91
N HIS A 93 2.32 -14.58 -3.87
CA HIS A 93 2.24 -15.15 -2.52
C HIS A 93 1.16 -14.50 -1.65
N ASN A 94 0.36 -13.58 -2.20
CA ASN A 94 -0.79 -13.02 -1.51
C ASN A 94 -1.88 -14.07 -1.24
N ASP A 95 -2.68 -13.86 -0.19
CA ASP A 95 -3.79 -14.72 0.17
C ASP A 95 -5.06 -14.38 -0.62
N PHE A 96 -5.07 -14.74 -1.91
CA PHE A 96 -6.25 -14.61 -2.76
C PHE A 96 -7.45 -15.43 -2.26
N SER A 97 -7.22 -16.49 -1.46
CA SER A 97 -8.32 -17.29 -0.93
C SER A 97 -9.18 -16.49 0.05
N THR A 98 -8.55 -15.70 0.93
CA THR A 98 -9.25 -14.77 1.82
C THR A 98 -10.01 -13.72 1.02
N LEU A 99 -9.39 -13.13 -0.01
CA LEU A 99 -10.04 -12.14 -0.89
C LEU A 99 -11.31 -12.70 -1.53
N PHE A 100 -11.23 -13.88 -2.14
CA PHE A 100 -12.39 -14.50 -2.76
C PHE A 100 -13.48 -14.83 -1.74
N ARG A 101 -13.12 -15.38 -0.57
CA ARG A 101 -14.09 -15.65 0.49
C ARG A 101 -14.81 -14.38 0.97
N LEU A 102 -14.10 -13.26 1.17
CA LEU A 102 -14.73 -11.98 1.52
C LEU A 102 -15.69 -11.51 0.43
N SER A 103 -15.24 -11.50 -0.83
CA SER A 103 -16.06 -11.03 -1.96
C SER A 103 -17.33 -11.86 -2.21
N GLN A 104 -17.30 -13.13 -1.79
CA GLN A 104 -18.40 -14.11 -1.90
C GLN A 104 -19.26 -14.16 -0.63
N GLY A 105 -18.98 -13.35 0.40
CA GLY A 105 -19.73 -13.35 1.66
C GLY A 105 -19.49 -14.57 2.56
N LEU A 106 -18.42 -15.33 2.29
CA LEU A 106 -18.04 -16.53 3.05
C LEU A 106 -17.13 -16.19 4.25
N LEU A 107 -16.71 -14.93 4.36
CA LEU A 107 -15.85 -14.42 5.43
C LEU A 107 -16.25 -12.98 5.76
N GLY A 108 -16.00 -12.55 7.00
CA GLY A 108 -16.32 -11.20 7.48
C GLY A 108 -17.70 -11.09 8.13
N THR A 109 -17.97 -9.93 8.73
CA THR A 109 -19.22 -9.63 9.45
C THR A 109 -19.99 -8.48 8.80
N SER A 110 -19.73 -8.19 7.52
CA SER A 110 -20.40 -7.09 6.83
C SER A 110 -21.89 -7.37 6.70
N THR A 111 -22.72 -6.36 6.93
CA THR A 111 -24.17 -6.40 6.71
C THR A 111 -24.54 -6.08 5.26
N GLU A 112 -23.59 -5.61 4.47
CA GLU A 112 -23.77 -5.33 3.04
C GLU A 112 -23.83 -6.63 2.24
N ALA A 113 -24.58 -6.62 1.13
CA ALA A 113 -24.61 -7.74 0.21
C ALA A 113 -23.20 -8.04 -0.34
N PRO A 114 -22.81 -9.32 -0.46
CA PRO A 114 -21.55 -9.73 -1.08
C PRO A 114 -21.41 -9.14 -2.48
N LEU A 115 -20.19 -8.73 -2.86
CA LEU A 115 -19.96 -8.21 -4.22
C LEU A 115 -20.36 -9.25 -5.28
N ALA A 116 -20.09 -10.53 -5.04
CA ALA A 116 -20.44 -11.61 -5.95
C ALA A 116 -21.96 -11.75 -6.24
N GLU A 117 -22.83 -11.20 -5.39
CA GLU A 117 -24.28 -11.19 -5.63
C GLU A 117 -24.72 -10.05 -6.57
N THR A 118 -23.81 -9.14 -6.94
CA THR A 118 -24.10 -8.03 -7.84
C THR A 118 -24.33 -8.53 -9.27
N PRO A 119 -25.52 -8.33 -9.88
CA PRO A 119 -25.78 -8.80 -11.22
C PRO A 119 -24.83 -8.19 -12.27
N GLY A 120 -24.33 -9.06 -13.15
CA GLY A 120 -23.42 -8.66 -14.23
C GLY A 120 -22.04 -8.17 -13.75
N LEU A 121 -21.65 -8.50 -12.52
CA LEU A 121 -20.30 -8.30 -12.00
C LEU A 121 -19.49 -9.60 -12.09
N TYR A 122 -18.25 -9.49 -12.57
CA TYR A 122 -17.30 -10.60 -12.68
C TYR A 122 -16.04 -10.27 -11.89
N ILE A 123 -15.60 -11.17 -11.01
CA ILE A 123 -14.47 -10.94 -10.10
C ILE A 123 -13.32 -11.87 -10.49
N PHE A 124 -12.14 -11.29 -10.69
CA PHE A 124 -10.90 -11.98 -11.06
C PHE A 124 -9.78 -11.65 -10.07
N GLY A 125 -8.79 -12.55 -9.99
CA GLY A 125 -7.55 -12.34 -9.26
C GLY A 125 -6.35 -12.44 -10.20
N SER A 126 -5.33 -11.61 -10.00
CA SER A 126 -4.06 -11.69 -10.73
C SER A 126 -2.87 -11.60 -9.78
N GLY A 127 -2.08 -12.68 -9.71
CA GLY A 127 -0.80 -12.73 -9.00
C GLY A 127 0.35 -12.05 -9.75
N THR A 128 0.07 -11.15 -10.69
CA THR A 128 1.09 -10.48 -11.50
C THR A 128 1.48 -9.16 -10.84
N SER A 129 2.79 -8.93 -10.65
CA SER A 129 3.29 -7.67 -10.11
C SER A 129 2.90 -6.47 -10.97
N PHE A 130 2.48 -5.37 -10.33
CA PHE A 130 2.13 -4.12 -11.02
C PHE A 130 3.31 -3.42 -11.72
N TYR A 131 4.56 -3.85 -11.53
CA TYR A 131 5.69 -3.41 -12.38
C TYR A 131 5.68 -4.06 -13.77
N ARG A 132 4.72 -4.95 -14.04
CA ARG A 132 4.48 -5.54 -15.36
C ARG A 132 3.09 -5.12 -15.83
N GLN A 133 2.85 -5.31 -17.12
CA GLN A 133 1.50 -5.30 -17.66
C GLN A 133 0.73 -6.53 -17.15
N ILE A 134 -0.44 -6.28 -16.59
CA ILE A 134 -1.35 -7.23 -15.96
C ILE A 134 -2.55 -7.52 -16.87
N LEU A 135 -3.05 -6.49 -17.55
CA LEU A 135 -4.24 -6.57 -18.41
C LEU A 135 -3.86 -6.41 -19.89
N PRO A 136 -4.67 -6.92 -20.84
CA PRO A 136 -4.45 -6.69 -22.26
C PRO A 136 -4.47 -5.20 -22.63
N ASP A 137 -3.84 -4.85 -23.76
CA ASP A 137 -3.83 -3.47 -24.27
C ASP A 137 -5.27 -2.94 -24.44
N ASN A 138 -5.51 -1.69 -24.02
CA ASN A 138 -6.79 -0.99 -24.15
C ASN A 138 -8.02 -1.78 -23.62
N SER A 139 -7.86 -2.45 -22.48
CA SER A 139 -8.92 -3.21 -21.82
C SER A 139 -9.39 -2.59 -20.49
N LEU A 140 -8.56 -1.79 -19.81
CA LEU A 140 -8.84 -1.23 -18.49
C LEU A 140 -9.62 0.09 -18.58
N SER A 141 -10.80 0.17 -17.95
CA SER A 141 -11.59 1.41 -17.88
C SER A 141 -11.17 2.27 -16.70
N PHE A 142 -11.03 1.68 -15.51
CA PHE A 142 -10.66 2.40 -14.29
C PHE A 142 -9.68 1.59 -13.43
N GLY A 143 -8.55 2.19 -13.08
CA GLY A 143 -7.59 1.61 -12.14
C GLY A 143 -7.61 2.30 -10.79
N PHE A 144 -7.54 1.52 -9.71
CA PHE A 144 -7.40 2.02 -8.35
C PHE A 144 -6.15 1.42 -7.69
N SER A 145 -5.49 2.19 -6.83
CA SER A 145 -4.46 1.66 -5.94
C SER A 145 -4.38 2.53 -4.69
N ALA A 146 -4.27 1.91 -3.52
CA ALA A 146 -3.99 2.61 -2.29
C ALA A 146 -2.89 1.89 -1.51
N THR A 147 -1.92 2.64 -0.98
CA THR A 147 -0.91 2.10 -0.06
C THR A 147 -0.12 0.93 -0.64
N ALA A 148 0.20 0.95 -1.94
CA ALA A 148 0.89 -0.17 -2.61
C ALA A 148 2.16 0.24 -3.37
N MET A 149 2.13 1.32 -4.17
CA MET A 149 3.25 1.65 -5.10
C MET A 149 4.41 2.42 -4.43
N HIS A 150 4.47 2.41 -3.10
CA HIS A 150 5.61 2.83 -2.29
C HIS A 150 6.58 1.66 -2.02
N TRP A 151 6.11 0.42 -2.10
CA TRP A 151 6.99 -0.72 -2.28
C TRP A 151 7.69 -0.55 -3.62
N ILE A 152 8.99 -0.80 -3.67
CA ILE A 152 9.80 -0.71 -4.89
C ILE A 152 10.10 -2.12 -5.42
N SER A 153 10.46 -2.27 -6.70
CA SER A 153 10.56 -3.58 -7.35
C SER A 153 11.73 -4.42 -6.88
N LYS A 154 12.77 -3.77 -6.36
CA LYS A 154 13.93 -4.39 -5.72
C LYS A 154 14.55 -3.45 -4.71
N ARG A 155 15.23 -4.04 -3.72
CA ARG A 155 16.07 -3.30 -2.78
C ARG A 155 17.43 -3.00 -3.43
N PRO A 156 17.81 -1.73 -3.67
CA PRO A 156 19.03 -1.40 -4.42
C PRO A 156 20.30 -1.54 -3.57
N CYS A 157 20.21 -1.33 -2.26
CA CYS A 157 21.27 -1.58 -1.29
C CYS A 157 20.65 -1.93 0.08
N MET A 158 21.47 -2.38 1.02
CA MET A 158 21.06 -2.37 2.43
C MET A 158 21.30 -0.99 3.02
N ILE A 159 20.58 -0.65 4.09
CA ILE A 159 20.75 0.56 4.86
C ILE A 159 21.57 0.22 6.11
N ALA A 160 22.71 0.89 6.28
CA ALA A 160 23.69 0.51 7.30
C ALA A 160 23.23 0.82 8.73
N ASP A 161 22.60 1.98 8.96
CA ASP A 161 22.29 2.49 10.31
C ASP A 161 20.80 2.87 10.50
N HIS A 162 19.92 2.26 9.70
CA HIS A 162 18.48 2.45 9.80
C HIS A 162 17.74 1.31 9.09
N VAL A 163 16.41 1.23 9.23
CA VAL A 163 15.59 0.19 8.59
C VAL A 163 14.90 0.68 7.31
N GLN A 164 14.73 1.99 7.13
CA GLN A 164 14.00 2.58 6.00
C GLN A 164 14.73 3.81 5.45
N ALA A 165 14.59 4.05 4.13
CA ALA A 165 15.25 5.13 3.38
C ALA A 165 15.10 6.57 3.92
N VAL A 166 14.10 6.86 4.75
CA VAL A 166 13.89 8.16 5.41
C VAL A 166 15.00 8.48 6.42
N GLY A 167 15.55 7.45 7.08
CA GLY A 167 16.68 7.56 7.99
C GLY A 167 18.00 7.06 7.40
N ALA A 168 18.06 6.77 6.10
CA ALA A 168 19.28 6.31 5.43
C ALA A 168 20.26 7.46 5.17
N SER A 169 21.53 7.13 4.92
CA SER A 169 22.50 8.11 4.43
C SER A 169 22.09 8.67 3.07
N ASN A 170 22.59 9.86 2.71
CA ASN A 170 22.29 10.48 1.41
C ASN A 170 22.61 9.56 0.22
N ALA A 171 23.71 8.81 0.29
CA ALA A 171 24.14 7.90 -0.78
C ALA A 171 23.23 6.67 -0.92
N GLU A 172 22.76 6.11 0.19
CA GLU A 172 21.80 5.00 0.19
C GLU A 172 20.41 5.49 -0.25
N ARG A 173 19.95 6.62 0.30
CA ARG A 173 18.66 7.22 -0.05
C ARG A 173 18.57 7.54 -1.54
N GLU A 174 19.63 8.04 -2.17
CA GLU A 174 19.63 8.30 -3.61
C GLU A 174 19.51 7.02 -4.44
N GLN A 175 20.09 5.90 -4.00
CA GLN A 175 19.92 4.62 -4.70
C GLN A 175 18.46 4.13 -4.63
N PHE A 176 17.82 4.25 -3.47
CA PHE A 176 16.39 3.97 -3.29
C PHE A 176 15.52 4.90 -4.13
N ARG A 177 15.82 6.20 -4.14
CA ARG A 177 15.15 7.19 -4.95
C ARG A 177 15.22 6.85 -6.44
N ALA A 178 16.43 6.60 -6.96
CA ALA A 178 16.62 6.25 -8.37
C ALA A 178 15.86 4.98 -8.76
N GLN A 179 15.78 3.97 -7.87
CA GLN A 179 14.96 2.79 -8.09
C GLN A 179 13.46 3.11 -8.11
N ALA A 180 12.98 3.90 -7.15
CA ALA A 180 11.58 4.29 -7.03
C ALA A 180 11.07 5.11 -8.22
N LEU A 181 11.91 5.98 -8.80
CA LEU A 181 11.54 6.79 -9.96
C LEU A 181 11.44 5.93 -11.23
N ARG A 182 12.39 4.99 -11.45
CA ARG A 182 12.31 4.02 -12.54
C ARG A 182 11.08 3.12 -12.43
N ASP A 183 10.79 2.67 -11.22
CA ASP A 183 9.61 1.85 -10.95
C ASP A 183 8.31 2.62 -11.21
N TRP A 184 8.27 3.91 -10.85
CA TRP A 184 7.11 4.76 -11.09
C TRP A 184 6.84 4.94 -12.59
N GLU A 185 7.86 5.26 -13.39
CA GLU A 185 7.73 5.31 -14.85
C GLU A 185 7.28 3.96 -15.43
N THR A 186 7.87 2.85 -14.96
CA THR A 186 7.52 1.50 -15.40
C THR A 186 6.05 1.18 -15.13
N ILE A 187 5.55 1.50 -13.94
CA ILE A 187 4.13 1.34 -13.58
C ILE A 187 3.28 2.16 -14.53
N LEU A 188 3.57 3.46 -14.69
CA LEU A 188 2.79 4.36 -15.53
C LEU A 188 2.72 3.88 -16.98
N LEU A 189 3.84 3.46 -17.57
CA LEU A 189 3.86 2.95 -18.95
C LEU A 189 3.08 1.65 -19.10
N ALA A 190 3.16 0.74 -18.13
CA ALA A 190 2.35 -0.48 -18.14
C ALA A 190 0.85 -0.15 -18.03
N ARG A 191 0.45 0.76 -17.13
CA ARG A 191 -0.95 1.21 -17.01
C ARG A 191 -1.43 1.95 -18.26
N ALA A 192 -0.56 2.74 -18.89
CA ALA A 192 -0.87 3.45 -20.12
C ALA A 192 -1.27 2.47 -21.24
N ARG A 193 -0.58 1.33 -21.35
CA ARG A 193 -0.95 0.30 -22.33
C ARG A 193 -2.30 -0.35 -22.05
N GLU A 194 -2.58 -0.64 -20.78
CA GLU A 194 -3.82 -1.29 -20.34
C GLU A 194 -5.04 -0.39 -20.48
N LEU A 195 -4.90 0.88 -20.13
CA LEU A 195 -6.01 1.84 -20.12
C LEU A 195 -6.61 2.02 -21.51
N ARG A 196 -7.92 2.20 -21.54
CA ARG A 196 -8.66 2.66 -22.73
C ARG A 196 -8.49 4.17 -22.89
N SER A 197 -8.72 4.71 -24.08
CA SER A 197 -8.85 6.17 -24.22
C SER A 197 -10.03 6.65 -23.37
N GLY A 198 -9.81 7.73 -22.62
CA GLY A 198 -10.71 8.22 -21.58
C GLY A 198 -10.71 7.43 -20.27
N GLY A 199 -9.90 6.36 -20.19
CA GLY A 199 -9.69 5.57 -18.98
C GLY A 199 -8.96 6.39 -17.90
N ARG A 200 -9.21 6.06 -16.63
CA ARG A 200 -8.65 6.81 -15.49
C ARG A 200 -7.96 5.91 -14.47
N LEU A 201 -7.00 6.48 -13.74
CA LEU A 201 -6.42 5.91 -12.53
C LEU A 201 -6.67 6.86 -11.36
N ALA A 202 -7.06 6.31 -10.20
CA ALA A 202 -7.04 7.01 -8.93
C ALA A 202 -6.08 6.28 -7.99
N LEU A 203 -4.99 6.95 -7.61
CA LEU A 203 -3.89 6.34 -6.87
C LEU A 203 -3.64 7.14 -5.59
N ALA A 204 -3.54 6.45 -4.45
CA ALA A 204 -3.16 7.04 -3.17
C ALA A 204 -1.89 6.34 -2.66
N ASN A 205 -0.74 7.02 -2.74
CA ASN A 205 0.55 6.43 -2.36
C ASN A 205 1.16 7.15 -1.18
N PHE A 206 1.81 6.41 -0.27
CA PHE A 206 2.61 7.05 0.77
C PHE A 206 3.66 7.96 0.16
N CYS A 207 3.81 9.14 0.75
CA CYS A 207 4.69 10.18 0.27
C CYS A 207 5.40 10.88 1.43
N ILE A 208 6.41 11.69 1.08
CA ILE A 208 6.88 12.78 1.93
C ILE A 208 6.19 14.03 1.42
N ASP A 209 5.32 14.64 2.22
CA ASP A 209 4.55 15.82 1.80
C ASP A 209 5.38 17.11 1.83
N GLU A 210 4.74 18.23 1.49
CA GLU A 210 5.34 19.56 1.41
C GLU A 210 5.92 20.03 2.76
N GLU A 211 5.38 19.55 3.87
CA GLU A 211 5.88 19.83 5.23
C GLU A 211 6.94 18.81 5.70
N GLY A 212 7.35 17.86 4.86
CA GLY A 212 8.31 16.82 5.21
C GLY A 212 7.73 15.69 6.05
N ARG A 213 6.40 15.59 6.15
CA ARG A 213 5.72 14.53 6.91
C ARG A 213 5.60 13.26 6.07
N TYR A 214 5.63 12.11 6.72
CA TYR A 214 5.43 10.80 6.09
C TYR A 214 4.73 9.84 7.05
N LEU A 215 4.51 8.59 6.62
CA LEU A 215 3.86 7.56 7.44
C LEU A 215 4.52 7.45 8.81
N GLY A 216 3.75 7.73 9.87
CA GLY A 216 4.25 7.66 11.25
C GLY A 216 5.27 8.73 11.63
N HIS A 217 5.41 9.79 10.83
CA HIS A 217 6.21 10.98 11.13
C HIS A 217 5.42 12.24 10.75
N THR A 218 4.47 12.61 11.61
CA THR A 218 3.72 13.86 11.48
C THR A 218 3.96 14.78 12.68
N THR A 219 3.96 14.20 13.89
CA THR A 219 4.25 14.87 15.16
C THR A 219 4.71 13.83 16.17
N GLY A 220 5.59 14.20 17.11
CA GLY A 220 5.99 13.31 18.19
C GLY A 220 7.08 12.33 17.77
N ALA A 221 6.93 11.06 18.13
CA ALA A 221 7.92 10.03 17.85
C ALA A 221 7.86 9.61 16.37
N ASP A 222 9.03 9.44 15.75
CA ASP A 222 9.12 8.81 14.44
C ASP A 222 9.00 7.28 14.59
N MET A 223 8.04 6.72 13.85
CA MET A 223 7.76 5.28 13.85
C MET A 223 8.94 4.44 13.33
N PHE A 224 9.62 4.88 12.27
CA PHE A 224 10.76 4.17 11.70
C PHE A 224 12.03 4.31 12.55
N ASP A 225 12.24 5.46 13.20
CA ASP A 225 13.32 5.59 14.19
C ASP A 225 13.09 4.64 15.37
N SER A 226 11.83 4.49 15.80
CA SER A 226 11.45 3.54 16.86
C SER A 226 11.73 2.10 16.44
N PHE A 227 11.37 1.71 15.21
CA PHE A 227 11.76 0.41 14.67
C PHE A 227 13.27 0.21 14.64
N ALA A 228 14.03 1.19 14.12
CA ALA A 228 15.48 1.11 14.01
C ALA A 228 16.14 0.97 15.38
N ARG A 229 15.66 1.72 16.39
CA ARG A 229 16.13 1.64 17.77
C ARG A 229 15.87 0.27 18.39
N HIS A 230 14.62 -0.21 18.37
CA HIS A 230 14.28 -1.51 18.95
C HIS A 230 15.02 -2.67 18.26
N TRP A 231 15.22 -2.60 16.94
CA TRP A 231 16.00 -3.61 16.21
C TRP A 231 17.49 -3.54 16.59
N ARG A 232 18.03 -2.33 16.79
CA ARG A 232 19.40 -2.11 17.26
C ARG A 232 19.61 -2.59 18.70
N ASP A 233 18.60 -2.52 19.56
CA ASP A 233 18.68 -3.04 20.93
C ASP A 233 18.85 -4.57 20.94
N LEU A 234 18.23 -5.29 20.00
CA LEU A 234 18.46 -6.73 19.82
C LEU A 234 19.90 -7.02 19.35
N LEU A 235 20.48 -6.18 18.50
CA LEU A 235 21.89 -6.29 18.10
C LEU A 235 22.81 -6.07 19.30
N ARG A 236 22.58 -5.00 20.07
CA ARG A 236 23.38 -4.64 21.25
C ARG A 236 23.37 -5.72 22.34
N THR A 237 22.26 -6.43 22.48
CA THR A 237 22.11 -7.54 23.44
C THR A 237 22.62 -8.88 22.89
N GLY A 238 23.10 -8.92 21.64
CA GLY A 238 23.57 -10.13 20.97
C GLY A 238 22.46 -11.09 20.57
N ARG A 239 21.19 -10.64 20.59
CA ARG A 239 20.03 -11.43 20.19
C ARG A 239 19.98 -11.65 18.67
N ILE A 240 20.42 -10.65 17.91
CA ILE A 240 20.68 -10.72 16.47
C ILE A 240 22.13 -10.30 16.17
N ASN A 241 22.63 -10.67 15.00
CA ASN A 241 23.96 -10.26 14.52
C ASN A 241 23.88 -9.08 13.52
N GLU A 242 25.03 -8.52 13.13
CA GLU A 242 25.12 -7.39 12.22
C GLU A 242 24.49 -7.64 10.84
N ALA A 243 24.63 -8.86 10.30
CA ALA A 243 24.02 -9.19 9.02
C ALA A 243 22.49 -9.16 9.12
N GLU A 244 21.93 -9.70 10.21
CA GLU A 244 20.48 -9.66 10.49
C GLU A 244 19.99 -8.23 10.75
N TYR A 245 20.81 -7.40 11.39
CA TYR A 245 20.50 -5.98 11.59
C TYR A 245 20.30 -5.27 10.24
N VAL A 246 21.33 -5.31 9.39
CA VAL A 246 21.37 -4.62 8.10
C VAL A 246 20.37 -5.23 7.09
N ASN A 247 20.10 -6.54 7.18
CA ASN A 247 19.12 -7.21 6.33
C ASN A 247 17.67 -6.77 6.59
N ALA A 248 17.36 -6.14 7.73
CA ALA A 248 16.04 -5.58 8.03
C ALA A 248 15.75 -4.25 7.31
N THR A 249 16.43 -4.00 6.20
CA THR A 249 16.15 -2.91 5.28
C THR A 249 14.83 -3.13 4.55
N PHE A 250 13.88 -2.21 4.73
CA PHE A 250 12.60 -2.16 4.02
C PHE A 250 12.79 -1.91 2.53
N GLN A 251 12.10 -2.68 1.69
CA GLN A 251 12.00 -2.44 0.25
C GLN A 251 10.93 -1.37 -0.07
N GLN A 252 11.05 -0.19 0.55
CA GLN A 252 10.11 0.92 0.42
C GLN A 252 10.82 2.24 0.12
N PHE A 253 10.14 3.14 -0.59
CA PHE A 253 10.55 4.52 -0.76
C PHE A 253 9.35 5.46 -0.88
N TYR A 254 9.39 6.57 -0.14
CA TYR A 254 8.36 7.60 -0.18
C TYR A 254 8.80 8.74 -1.10
N LYS A 255 8.11 8.84 -2.23
CA LYS A 255 8.33 9.90 -3.22
C LYS A 255 7.71 11.21 -2.73
N THR A 256 8.26 12.34 -3.16
CA THR A 256 7.63 13.65 -2.96
C THR A 256 6.54 13.90 -4.01
N PRO A 257 5.60 14.85 -3.80
CA PRO A 257 4.65 15.27 -4.83
C PRO A 257 5.32 15.71 -6.14
N GLU A 258 6.47 16.38 -6.04
CA GLU A 258 7.27 16.76 -7.21
C GLU A 258 7.75 15.53 -7.99
N GLU A 259 8.22 14.49 -7.32
CA GLU A 259 8.66 13.24 -7.94
C GLU A 259 7.51 12.46 -8.57
N PHE A 260 6.33 12.45 -7.95
CA PHE A 260 5.13 11.87 -8.56
C PHE A 260 4.72 12.61 -9.83
N ALA A 261 4.78 13.94 -9.83
CA ALA A 261 4.38 14.79 -10.95
C ALA A 261 5.42 14.83 -12.08
N ALA A 262 6.70 14.60 -11.79
CA ALA A 262 7.79 14.78 -12.74
C ALA A 262 7.58 14.11 -14.12
N PRO A 263 7.09 12.85 -14.21
CA PRO A 263 6.89 12.20 -15.52
C PRO A 263 5.84 12.88 -16.41
N PHE A 264 4.97 13.74 -15.86
CA PHE A 264 3.88 14.40 -16.59
C PHE A 264 4.22 15.82 -17.05
N ARG A 265 5.35 16.39 -16.60
CA ARG A 265 5.70 17.80 -16.82
C ARG A 265 6.25 18.07 -18.23
N ASP A 266 7.02 17.13 -18.76
CA ASP A 266 7.60 17.25 -20.09
C ASP A 266 6.71 16.52 -21.11
N PRO A 267 6.11 17.22 -22.10
CA PRO A 267 5.36 16.59 -23.16
C PRO A 267 6.16 15.53 -23.94
N ALA A 268 7.49 15.61 -23.97
CA ALA A 268 8.36 14.64 -24.62
C ALA A 268 8.69 13.42 -23.74
N SER A 269 8.27 13.38 -22.47
CA SER A 269 8.51 12.22 -21.61
C SER A 269 7.82 10.96 -22.15
N PRO A 270 8.34 9.75 -21.87
CA PRO A 270 7.67 8.51 -22.26
C PRO A 270 6.23 8.42 -21.74
N VAL A 271 5.95 8.91 -20.54
CA VAL A 271 4.62 8.88 -19.91
C VAL A 271 3.64 9.79 -20.63
N SER A 272 4.04 11.02 -20.94
CA SER A 272 3.21 11.97 -21.68
C SER A 272 2.97 11.51 -23.12
N GLN A 273 4.00 10.94 -23.79
CA GLN A 273 3.87 10.35 -25.12
C GLN A 273 3.00 9.08 -25.13
N ALA A 274 2.91 8.36 -24.01
CA ALA A 274 1.97 7.25 -23.83
C ALA A 274 0.52 7.72 -23.60
N GLY A 275 0.25 9.03 -23.63
CA GLY A 275 -1.08 9.62 -23.53
C GLY A 275 -1.58 9.81 -22.10
N LEU A 276 -0.74 9.61 -21.08
CA LEU A 276 -1.14 9.86 -19.69
C LEU A 276 -1.00 11.34 -19.32
N LYS A 277 -2.02 11.85 -18.63
CA LYS A 277 -2.06 13.21 -18.10
C LYS A 277 -2.45 13.19 -16.64
N LEU A 278 -1.71 13.94 -15.82
CA LEU A 278 -2.07 14.17 -14.42
C LEU A 278 -3.20 15.18 -14.37
N GLU A 279 -4.38 14.75 -13.93
CA GLU A 279 -5.59 15.58 -13.86
C GLU A 279 -5.63 16.37 -12.54
N THR A 280 -5.45 15.66 -11.43
CA THR A 280 -5.46 16.22 -10.08
C THR A 280 -4.38 15.58 -9.24
N MET A 281 -3.72 16.36 -8.39
CA MET A 281 -2.80 15.86 -7.38
C MET A 281 -2.88 16.70 -6.11
N PHE A 282 -2.91 16.06 -4.95
CA PHE A 282 -2.81 16.72 -3.65
C PHE A 282 -2.26 15.75 -2.59
N THR A 283 -1.71 16.29 -1.52
CA THR A 283 -1.31 15.53 -0.34
C THR A 283 -2.43 15.55 0.71
N MET A 284 -2.56 14.48 1.48
CA MET A 284 -3.49 14.40 2.59
C MET A 284 -2.90 13.65 3.78
N VAL A 285 -3.31 14.07 4.97
CA VAL A 285 -3.00 13.36 6.22
C VAL A 285 -4.27 12.72 6.76
N THR A 286 -4.20 11.43 7.05
CA THR A 286 -5.24 10.69 7.77
C THR A 286 -4.75 10.37 9.17
N PRO A 287 -5.41 10.92 10.22
CA PRO A 287 -5.01 10.69 11.60
C PRO A 287 -5.00 9.21 11.97
N CYS A 288 -4.03 8.83 12.79
CA CYS A 288 -3.94 7.50 13.40
C CYS A 288 -5.20 7.22 14.26
N PRO A 289 -6.05 6.24 13.90
CA PRO A 289 -7.27 5.96 14.65
C PRO A 289 -6.99 5.58 16.10
N TYR A 290 -5.87 4.89 16.37
CA TYR A 290 -5.49 4.45 17.70
C TYR A 290 -5.06 5.63 18.59
N ALA A 291 -4.35 6.61 18.03
CA ALA A 291 -3.98 7.82 18.77
C ALA A 291 -5.22 8.68 19.08
N GLU A 292 -6.17 8.77 18.13
CA GLU A 292 -7.44 9.46 18.35
C GLU A 292 -8.31 8.77 19.41
N ALA A 293 -8.36 7.44 19.42
CA ALA A 293 -9.02 6.68 20.48
C ALA A 293 -8.36 6.96 21.84
N PHE A 294 -7.02 6.92 21.91
CA PHE A 294 -6.27 7.19 23.13
C PHE A 294 -6.53 8.58 23.71
N ARG A 295 -6.69 9.61 22.86
CA ARG A 295 -7.06 10.97 23.30
C ARG A 295 -8.36 10.99 24.12
N THR A 296 -9.26 10.04 23.86
CA THR A 296 -10.55 9.90 24.54
C THR A 296 -10.44 9.04 25.79
N HIS A 297 -9.97 7.79 25.68
CA HIS A 297 -9.99 6.85 26.80
C HIS A 297 -8.77 6.97 27.74
N ARG A 298 -7.66 7.60 27.29
CA ARG A 298 -6.43 7.85 28.06
C ARG A 298 -5.82 6.62 28.73
N ASN A 299 -6.08 5.44 28.17
CA ASN A 299 -5.52 4.16 28.64
C ASN A 299 -4.32 3.77 27.78
N ALA A 300 -3.11 3.94 28.33
CA ALA A 300 -1.86 3.67 27.63
C ALA A 300 -1.72 2.20 27.21
N GLY A 301 -2.13 1.27 28.07
CA GLY A 301 -2.05 -0.16 27.79
C GLY A 301 -2.99 -0.60 26.66
N ASP A 302 -4.21 -0.07 26.63
CA ASP A 302 -5.15 -0.35 25.52
C ASP A 302 -4.65 0.25 24.21
N PHE A 303 -4.06 1.46 24.27
CA PHE A 303 -3.47 2.10 23.11
C PHE A 303 -2.31 1.25 22.53
N ALA A 304 -1.35 0.84 23.36
CA ALA A 304 -0.22 0.03 22.93
C ALA A 304 -0.67 -1.30 22.28
N ARG A 305 -1.60 -2.01 22.93
CA ARG A 305 -2.18 -3.28 22.44
C ARG A 305 -2.98 -3.15 21.14
N ALA A 306 -3.44 -1.96 20.78
CA ALA A 306 -4.14 -1.72 19.51
C ALA A 306 -3.19 -1.17 18.43
N TYR A 307 -2.26 -0.30 18.81
CA TYR A 307 -1.34 0.39 17.93
C TYR A 307 -0.25 -0.54 17.37
N VAL A 308 0.46 -1.28 18.23
CA VAL A 308 1.62 -2.09 17.79
C VAL A 308 1.22 -3.25 16.86
N PRO A 309 0.09 -3.95 17.04
CA PRO A 309 -0.37 -4.94 16.06
C PRO A 309 -0.63 -4.37 14.66
N THR A 310 -1.04 -3.10 14.57
CA THR A 310 -1.17 -2.39 13.29
C THR A 310 0.18 -2.24 12.61
N LEU A 311 1.21 -1.87 13.36
CA LEU A 311 2.58 -1.77 12.84
C LEU A 311 3.07 -3.13 12.35
N ARG A 312 2.88 -4.16 13.17
CA ARG A 312 3.29 -5.54 12.91
C ARG A 312 2.65 -6.12 11.65
N SER A 313 1.40 -5.79 11.34
CA SER A 313 0.61 -6.40 10.25
C SER A 313 1.27 -6.30 8.86
N TRP A 314 2.06 -5.26 8.62
CA TRP A 314 2.72 -4.98 7.33
C TRP A 314 4.25 -5.01 7.40
N SER A 315 4.85 -4.95 8.59
CA SER A 315 6.31 -4.91 8.77
C SER A 315 6.92 -6.22 9.25
N GLU A 316 6.14 -7.15 9.84
CA GLU A 316 6.66 -8.41 10.40
C GLU A 316 7.47 -9.23 9.40
N THR A 317 7.02 -9.30 8.14
CA THR A 317 7.72 -10.06 7.10
C THR A 317 9.09 -9.48 6.75
N VAL A 318 9.30 -8.16 6.91
CA VAL A 318 10.61 -7.53 6.69
C VAL A 318 11.62 -8.01 7.73
N PHE A 319 11.27 -7.91 9.01
CA PHE A 319 12.14 -8.33 10.11
C PHE A 319 12.32 -9.85 10.16
N ALA A 320 11.26 -10.63 9.92
CA ALA A 320 11.36 -12.09 9.90
C ALA A 320 12.27 -12.60 8.77
N ASN A 321 12.23 -11.97 7.59
CA ASN A 321 13.11 -12.31 6.47
C ASN A 321 14.56 -11.82 6.68
N ALA A 322 14.81 -10.93 7.64
CA ALA A 322 16.15 -10.46 7.95
C ALA A 322 16.96 -11.46 8.80
N LEU A 323 16.26 -12.28 9.58
CA LEU A 323 16.87 -13.31 10.42
C LEU A 323 17.44 -14.47 9.59
N ASP A 324 18.52 -15.07 10.07
CA ASP A 324 19.17 -16.19 9.40
C ASP A 324 18.18 -17.36 9.19
N PRO A 325 17.96 -17.84 7.95
CA PRO A 325 17.05 -18.94 7.67
C PRO A 325 17.45 -20.25 8.35
N ALA A 326 18.71 -20.40 8.78
CA ALA A 326 19.21 -21.56 9.52
C ALA A 326 18.76 -21.58 11.00
N ARG A 327 18.30 -20.46 11.56
CA ARG A 327 17.73 -20.44 12.92
C ARG A 327 16.47 -21.30 12.99
N PRO A 328 16.24 -22.03 14.11
CA PRO A 328 14.98 -22.72 14.36
C PRO A 328 13.77 -21.77 14.19
N PRO A 329 12.66 -22.23 13.57
CA PRO A 329 11.48 -21.40 13.38
C PRO A 329 10.95 -20.75 14.67
N SER A 330 10.94 -21.50 15.77
CA SER A 330 10.51 -21.01 17.08
C SER A 330 11.41 -19.90 17.63
N GLU A 331 12.72 -19.97 17.37
CA GLU A 331 13.66 -18.94 17.79
C GLU A 331 13.45 -17.66 16.99
N ARG A 332 13.25 -17.76 15.67
CA ARG A 332 12.93 -16.60 14.83
C ARG A 332 11.63 -15.93 15.29
N SER A 333 10.58 -16.72 15.53
CA SER A 333 9.32 -16.20 16.08
C SER A 333 9.53 -15.49 17.41
N ALA A 334 10.30 -16.08 18.33
CA ALA A 334 10.60 -15.46 19.62
C ALA A 334 11.34 -14.12 19.48
N ILE A 335 12.32 -14.01 18.57
CA ILE A 335 13.02 -12.74 18.31
C ILE A 335 12.06 -11.66 17.80
N ILE A 336 11.13 -12.03 16.91
CA ILE A 336 10.11 -11.10 16.40
C ILE A 336 9.13 -10.69 17.50
N ASP A 337 8.72 -11.62 18.36
CA ASP A 337 7.87 -11.32 19.50
C ASP A 337 8.59 -10.44 20.54
N ASP A 338 9.88 -10.69 20.81
CA ASP A 338 10.73 -9.84 21.65
C ASP A 338 10.79 -8.41 21.11
N PHE A 339 10.98 -8.25 19.79
CA PHE A 339 11.03 -6.95 19.10
C PHE A 339 9.73 -6.14 19.28
N TYR A 340 8.58 -6.72 18.90
CA TYR A 340 7.31 -6.02 18.99
C TYR A 340 6.84 -5.86 20.44
N GLY A 341 7.16 -6.81 21.32
CA GLY A 341 6.88 -6.70 22.76
C GLY A 341 7.64 -5.55 23.41
N ALA A 342 8.90 -5.34 23.03
CA ALA A 342 9.67 -4.18 23.48
C ALA A 342 9.06 -2.86 23.00
N TYR A 343 8.59 -2.81 21.74
CA TYR A 343 7.93 -1.62 21.21
C TYR A 343 6.56 -1.38 21.91
N GLU A 344 5.77 -2.42 22.16
CA GLU A 344 4.52 -2.30 22.91
C GLU A 344 4.74 -1.79 24.32
N ALA A 345 5.78 -2.27 25.02
CA ALA A 345 6.13 -1.80 26.34
C ALA A 345 6.53 -0.31 26.35
N ASP A 346 7.31 0.13 25.35
CA ASP A 346 7.74 1.53 25.19
C ASP A 346 6.52 2.45 24.96
N VAL A 347 5.63 2.06 24.04
CA VAL A 347 4.37 2.80 23.79
C VAL A 347 3.49 2.84 25.03
N ALA A 348 3.42 1.76 25.82
CA ALA A 348 2.64 1.75 27.06
C ALA A 348 3.24 2.65 28.15
N GLN A 349 4.56 2.84 28.16
CA GLN A 349 5.26 3.67 29.13
C GLN A 349 5.19 5.16 28.78
N ALA A 350 5.26 5.51 27.49
CA ALA A 350 5.24 6.88 27.00
C ALA A 350 4.27 7.03 25.81
N PRO A 351 2.96 6.83 26.01
CA PRO A 351 1.98 6.77 24.92
C PRO A 351 1.85 8.09 24.14
N GLU A 352 2.16 9.22 24.78
CA GLU A 352 2.12 10.52 24.14
C GLU A 352 3.15 10.63 23.00
N GLY A 353 2.65 10.92 21.80
CA GLY A 353 3.49 11.20 20.64
C GLY A 353 3.67 10.00 19.69
N HIS A 354 3.31 8.78 20.10
CA HIS A 354 3.22 7.66 19.16
C HIS A 354 1.96 7.77 18.32
N ARG A 355 2.12 7.67 17.00
CA ARG A 355 1.03 7.63 16.04
C ARG A 355 1.53 7.07 14.72
N MET A 356 0.63 6.44 13.97
CA MET A 356 0.87 6.05 12.58
C MET A 356 -0.14 6.81 11.72
N ASP A 357 0.04 8.13 11.67
CA ASP A 357 -0.68 8.94 10.70
C ASP A 357 -0.26 8.53 9.30
N TYR A 358 -1.23 8.55 8.39
CA TYR A 358 -1.03 8.16 7.01
C TYR A 358 -0.89 9.42 6.16
N VAL A 359 0.25 9.57 5.51
CA VAL A 359 0.52 10.72 4.63
C VAL A 359 0.58 10.23 3.20
N HIS A 360 -0.41 10.62 2.40
CA HIS A 360 -0.58 10.15 1.04
C HIS A 360 -0.53 11.28 0.03
N CYS A 361 0.12 11.04 -1.10
CA CYS A 361 -0.09 11.79 -2.32
C CYS A 361 -1.19 11.07 -3.13
N VAL A 362 -2.29 11.78 -3.37
CA VAL A 362 -3.42 11.30 -4.16
C VAL A 362 -3.29 11.88 -5.56
N THR A 363 -3.33 11.02 -6.58
CA THR A 363 -3.26 11.41 -7.98
C THR A 363 -4.43 10.83 -8.78
N GLU A 364 -5.09 11.67 -9.57
CA GLU A 364 -5.97 11.25 -10.65
C GLU A 364 -5.24 11.39 -11.98
N ILE A 365 -5.17 10.32 -12.76
CA ILE A 365 -4.50 10.29 -14.06
C ILE A 365 -5.52 9.86 -15.11
N VAL A 366 -5.54 10.53 -16.26
CA VAL A 366 -6.38 10.17 -17.40
C VAL A 366 -5.52 9.77 -18.60
N LYS A 367 -5.97 8.75 -19.34
CA LYS A 367 -5.41 8.43 -20.66
C LYS A 367 -6.21 9.15 -21.74
N SER A 368 -5.56 10.05 -22.49
CA SER A 368 -6.17 10.71 -23.65
C SER A 368 -6.37 9.77 -24.82
#